data_AF-A0A0M2R5P8-F1
#
_entry.id   AF-A0A0M2R5P8-F1
#
_cell.length_a   1.000
_cell.length_b   1.000
_cell.length_c   1.000
_cell.angle_alpha   90.00
_cell.angle_beta   90.00
_cell.angle_gamma   90.00
#
_symmetry.space_group_name_H-M   'P 1'
#
loop_
_entity.id
_entity.type
_entity.pdbx_description
1 polymer ?
#
loop_
_entity_poly.entity_id
_entity_poly.type
_entity_poly.pdbx_seq_one_letter_code
_entity_poly.pdbx_strand_id
1 'polypeptide(L)'
;MLSVQTAHPTLGQQLVGSYSNLFTKMLMVFVGSLALWASAKIQIPFYPVPMTMQTTVVFMIGMAYGWRLGGLTIMLYLFEGAMGLPVFSGTPDKGLGLAYMMGTTGGYLLGFFFAAVLLGWLAEKGWDRNYISTAIAMIIGNAVIYSFGLLWLGSLVGWDKPVLEWGMLPFLMGDAVKLALASLLLPTVWKLLGNQK
;
A
#
# COMPACT_ATOMS: atom_id res chain seq x y z
N MET A 1 -15.33 -15.47 -20.25
CA MET A 1 -14.63 -14.27 -19.75
C MET A 1 -15.65 -13.45 -18.96
N LEU A 2 -15.79 -13.69 -17.66
CA LEU A 2 -16.72 -12.91 -16.84
C LEU A 2 -16.06 -11.56 -16.54
N SER A 3 -16.38 -10.52 -17.32
CA SER A 3 -16.04 -9.16 -16.94
C SER A 3 -16.82 -8.85 -15.67
N VAL A 4 -16.18 -8.92 -14.51
CA VAL A 4 -16.80 -8.36 -13.30
C VAL A 4 -16.91 -6.86 -13.54
N GLN A 5 -18.13 -6.43 -13.81
CA GLN A 5 -18.47 -5.06 -14.11
C GLN A 5 -18.30 -4.26 -12.81
N THR A 6 -17.23 -3.49 -12.71
CA THR A 6 -17.04 -2.58 -11.59
C THR A 6 -18.01 -1.41 -11.71
N ALA A 7 -18.50 -0.88 -10.59
CA ALA A 7 -19.42 0.26 -10.62
C ALA A 7 -18.76 1.50 -11.23
N HIS A 8 -17.46 1.69 -10.97
CA HIS A 8 -16.64 2.74 -11.57
C HIS A 8 -15.31 2.18 -12.10
N PRO A 9 -14.77 2.75 -13.21
CA PRO A 9 -13.45 2.38 -13.69
C PRO A 9 -12.36 2.96 -12.78
N THR A 10 -11.29 2.20 -12.52
CA THR A 10 -10.14 2.67 -11.72
C THR A 10 -9.23 3.58 -12.52
N LEU A 11 -8.32 4.30 -11.85
CA LEU A 11 -7.43 5.26 -12.52
C LEU A 11 -6.50 4.57 -13.52
N GLY A 12 -6.02 3.38 -13.19
CA GLY A 12 -5.24 2.54 -14.11
C GLY A 12 -6.02 2.18 -15.37
N GLN A 13 -7.31 1.84 -15.25
CA GLN A 13 -8.18 1.56 -16.40
C GLN A 13 -8.41 2.80 -17.26
N GLN A 14 -8.50 3.98 -16.64
CA GLN A 14 -8.69 5.22 -17.38
C GLN A 14 -7.43 5.62 -18.16
N LEU A 15 -6.25 5.48 -17.55
CA LEU A 15 -4.99 5.93 -18.15
C LEU A 15 -4.44 4.97 -19.21
N VAL A 16 -4.57 3.66 -18.98
CA VAL A 16 -3.97 2.62 -19.85
C VAL A 16 -5.03 1.95 -20.74
N GLY A 17 -6.29 2.39 -20.63
CA GLY A 17 -7.44 1.75 -21.25
C GLY A 17 -7.92 0.53 -20.47
N SER A 18 -9.11 0.02 -20.82
CA SER A 18 -9.63 -1.23 -20.25
C SER A 18 -8.57 -2.32 -20.37
N TYR A 19 -8.31 -3.06 -19.28
CA TYR A 19 -7.23 -4.03 -19.15
C TYR A 19 -7.41 -5.26 -20.09
N SER A 20 -7.42 -5.03 -21.39
CA SER A 20 -7.82 -6.00 -22.40
C SER A 20 -6.74 -7.04 -22.64
N ASN A 21 -5.47 -6.66 -22.54
CA ASN A 21 -4.35 -7.59 -22.70
C ASN A 21 -3.70 -7.93 -21.34
N LEU A 22 -3.23 -9.18 -21.22
CA LEU A 22 -2.57 -9.69 -20.01
C LEU A 22 -1.20 -9.03 -19.78
N PHE A 23 -0.51 -8.70 -20.86
CA PHE A 23 0.83 -8.09 -20.82
C PHE A 23 0.85 -6.76 -20.06
N THR A 24 -0.10 -5.86 -20.34
CA THR A 24 -0.28 -4.59 -19.64
C THR A 24 -0.53 -4.81 -18.15
N LYS A 25 -1.37 -5.79 -17.77
CA LYS A 25 -1.61 -6.11 -16.35
C LYS A 25 -0.34 -6.55 -15.66
N MET A 26 0.43 -7.45 -16.28
CA MET A 26 1.70 -7.92 -15.74
C MET A 26 2.70 -6.78 -15.60
N LEU A 27 2.79 -5.90 -16.60
CA LEU A 27 3.67 -4.74 -16.57
C LEU A 27 3.29 -3.79 -15.42
N MET A 28 1.99 -3.51 -15.22
CA MET A 28 1.52 -2.68 -14.11
C MET A 28 1.87 -3.30 -12.74
N VAL A 29 1.63 -4.60 -12.57
CA VAL A 29 1.95 -5.33 -11.34
C VAL A 29 3.45 -5.27 -11.04
N PHE A 30 4.29 -5.47 -12.06
CA PHE A 30 5.75 -5.41 -11.93
C PHE A 30 6.25 -3.98 -11.64
N VAL A 31 5.77 -2.97 -12.36
CA VAL A 31 6.13 -1.57 -12.09
C VAL A 31 5.67 -1.15 -10.69
N GLY A 32 4.51 -1.63 -10.24
CA GLY A 32 4.01 -1.43 -8.89
C GLY A 32 4.91 -2.09 -7.81
N SER A 33 5.41 -3.31 -8.04
CA SER A 33 6.35 -3.94 -7.10
C SER A 33 7.70 -3.19 -7.04
N LEU A 34 8.19 -2.69 -8.18
CA LEU A 34 9.37 -1.81 -8.21
C LEU A 34 9.16 -0.49 -7.46
N ALA A 35 7.98 0.11 -7.56
CA ALA A 35 7.64 1.32 -6.80
C ALA A 35 7.60 1.04 -5.29
N LEU A 36 7.09 -0.12 -4.87
CA LEU A 36 7.13 -0.57 -3.46
C LEU A 36 8.55 -0.77 -2.98
N TRP A 37 9.41 -1.40 -3.79
CA TRP A 37 10.83 -1.54 -3.48
C TRP A 37 11.51 -0.18 -3.31
N ALA A 38 11.37 0.73 -4.28
CA ALA A 38 12.00 2.04 -4.23
C ALA A 38 11.54 2.84 -2.99
N SER A 39 10.23 2.83 -2.71
CA SER A 39 9.68 3.50 -1.52
C SER A 39 10.05 2.84 -0.19
N ALA A 40 10.41 1.55 -0.18
CA ALA A 40 10.97 0.86 0.98
C ALA A 40 12.36 1.37 1.36
N LYS A 41 13.13 1.85 0.38
CA LYS A 41 14.48 2.38 0.60
C LYS A 41 14.48 3.84 1.04
N ILE A 42 13.39 4.57 0.81
CA ILE A 42 13.19 5.92 1.35
C ILE A 42 12.61 5.78 2.76
N GLN A 43 13.49 5.80 3.75
CA GLN A 43 13.13 5.53 5.14
C GLN A 43 13.84 6.43 6.14
N ILE A 44 13.18 6.66 7.28
CA ILE A 44 13.81 7.13 8.51
C ILE A 44 14.05 5.90 9.37
N PRO A 45 15.29 5.61 9.79
CA PRO A 45 15.68 4.34 10.42
C PRO A 45 15.29 4.29 11.90
N PHE A 46 14.00 4.44 12.21
CA PHE A 46 13.49 4.18 13.55
C PHE A 46 13.61 2.70 13.92
N TYR A 47 13.72 2.44 15.22
CA TYR A 47 13.80 1.12 15.81
C TYR A 47 12.60 0.90 16.73
N PRO A 48 11.99 -0.30 16.74
CA PRO A 48 12.29 -1.49 15.93
C PRO A 48 11.69 -1.46 14.52
N VAL A 49 10.74 -0.56 14.26
CA VAL A 49 10.05 -0.45 12.97
C VAL A 49 10.51 0.83 12.25
N PRO A 50 11.07 0.73 11.03
CA PRO A 50 11.46 1.90 10.26
C PRO A 50 10.24 2.60 9.67
N MET A 51 10.29 3.92 9.55
CA MET A 51 9.26 4.69 8.85
C MET A 51 9.63 4.81 7.38
N THR A 52 8.80 4.30 6.47
CA THR A 52 9.09 4.30 5.02
C THR A 52 8.07 5.10 4.22
N MET A 53 8.32 5.30 2.92
CA MET A 53 7.32 5.83 1.98
C MET A 53 6.34 4.77 1.45
N GLN A 54 6.48 3.50 1.87
CA GLN A 54 5.72 2.39 1.30
C GLN A 54 4.22 2.52 1.54
N THR A 55 3.80 2.96 2.73
CA THR A 55 2.38 3.16 3.06
C THR A 55 1.67 4.02 2.02
N THR A 56 2.30 5.10 1.56
CA THR A 56 1.78 5.94 0.47
C THR A 56 1.64 5.17 -0.83
N VAL A 57 2.69 4.44 -1.22
CA VAL A 57 2.70 3.67 -2.48
C VAL A 57 1.67 2.55 -2.46
N VAL A 58 1.50 1.85 -1.32
CA VAL A 58 0.46 0.84 -1.11
C VAL A 58 -0.93 1.43 -1.33
N PHE A 59 -1.21 2.61 -0.77
CA PHE A 59 -2.50 3.27 -0.93
C PHE A 59 -2.76 3.72 -2.36
N MET A 60 -1.74 4.29 -3.01
CA MET A 60 -1.84 4.70 -4.41
C MET A 60 -2.04 3.50 -5.34
N ILE A 61 -1.33 2.39 -5.12
CA ILE A 61 -1.51 1.15 -5.88
C ILE A 61 -2.93 0.61 -5.68
N GLY A 62 -3.41 0.50 -4.44
CA GLY A 62 -4.77 0.04 -4.15
C GLY A 62 -5.80 0.88 -4.89
N MET A 63 -5.79 2.20 -4.66
CA MET A 63 -6.77 3.12 -5.25
C MET A 63 -6.68 3.20 -6.78
N ALA A 64 -5.49 3.13 -7.37
CA ALA A 64 -5.33 3.27 -8.81
C ALA A 64 -5.59 1.97 -9.58
N TYR A 65 -5.17 0.81 -9.04
CA TYR A 65 -5.19 -0.46 -9.77
C TYR A 65 -6.49 -1.25 -9.54
N GLY A 66 -7.25 -0.94 -8.49
CA GLY A 66 -8.41 -1.72 -8.06
C GLY A 66 -8.01 -2.91 -7.19
N TRP A 67 -8.98 -3.61 -6.61
CA TRP A 67 -8.67 -4.59 -5.56
C TRP A 67 -7.89 -5.79 -6.09
N ARG A 68 -8.15 -6.21 -7.33
CA ARG A 68 -7.48 -7.37 -7.95
C ARG A 68 -6.02 -7.07 -8.28
N LEU A 69 -5.77 -6.07 -9.12
CA LEU A 69 -4.42 -5.75 -9.56
C LEU A 69 -3.60 -5.12 -8.43
N GLY A 70 -4.23 -4.32 -7.55
CA GLY A 70 -3.59 -3.80 -6.35
C GLY A 70 -3.15 -4.93 -5.43
N GLY A 71 -4.05 -5.87 -5.12
CA GLY A 71 -3.73 -7.07 -4.33
C GLY A 71 -2.61 -7.91 -4.96
N LEU A 72 -2.69 -8.20 -6.26
CA LEU A 72 -1.64 -8.94 -6.99
C LEU A 72 -0.28 -8.24 -6.95
N THR A 73 -0.26 -6.91 -6.99
CA THR A 73 0.97 -6.10 -6.88
C THR A 73 1.61 -6.27 -5.50
N ILE A 74 0.83 -6.18 -4.43
CA ILE A 74 1.37 -6.41 -3.09
C ILE A 74 1.81 -7.87 -2.93
N MET A 75 1.04 -8.83 -3.44
CA MET A 75 1.41 -10.25 -3.39
C MET A 75 2.73 -10.52 -4.11
N LEU A 76 2.95 -9.93 -5.29
CA LEU A 76 4.22 -10.05 -6.00
C LEU A 76 5.37 -9.49 -5.15
N TYR A 77 5.21 -8.30 -4.58
CA TYR A 77 6.21 -7.69 -3.70
C TYR A 77 6.55 -8.56 -2.48
N LEU A 78 5.54 -9.15 -1.84
CA LEU A 78 5.75 -10.07 -0.73
C LEU A 78 6.41 -11.37 -1.17
N PHE A 79 6.06 -11.89 -2.34
CA PHE A 79 6.65 -13.08 -2.92
C PHE A 79 8.14 -12.87 -3.27
N GLU A 80 8.49 -11.74 -3.89
CA GLU A 80 9.87 -11.33 -4.17
C GLU A 80 10.71 -11.36 -2.87
N GLY A 81 10.18 -10.76 -1.80
CA GLY A 81 10.85 -10.75 -0.51
C GLY A 81 10.93 -12.12 0.15
N ALA A 82 9.88 -12.94 0.06
CA ALA A 82 9.88 -14.32 0.56
C ALA A 82 10.92 -15.21 -0.14
N MET A 83 11.15 -14.99 -1.43
CA MET A 83 12.21 -15.65 -2.23
C MET A 83 13.62 -15.15 -1.88
N GLY A 84 13.77 -14.21 -0.94
CA GLY A 84 15.06 -13.74 -0.46
C GLY A 84 15.61 -12.52 -1.20
N LEU A 85 14.84 -11.90 -2.10
CA LEU A 85 15.26 -10.65 -2.71
C LEU A 85 15.29 -9.51 -1.67
N PRO A 86 16.26 -8.59 -1.72
CA PRO A 86 16.40 -7.50 -0.76
C PRO A 86 15.41 -6.35 -1.04
N VAL A 87 14.11 -6.69 -1.10
CA VAL A 87 13.06 -5.73 -1.49
C VAL A 87 12.51 -4.92 -0.31
N PHE A 88 12.61 -5.44 0.91
CA PHE A 88 12.08 -4.79 2.09
C PHE A 88 12.99 -3.70 2.65
N SER A 89 12.43 -2.89 3.54
CA SER A 89 13.13 -1.82 4.26
C SER A 89 14.30 -2.35 5.09
N GLY A 90 15.45 -1.68 5.04
CA GLY A 90 16.65 -2.09 5.78
C GLY A 90 17.26 -3.45 5.38
N THR A 91 16.79 -4.09 4.31
CA THR A 91 17.44 -5.28 3.75
C THR A 91 18.64 -4.88 2.88
N PRO A 92 19.73 -5.68 2.88
CA PRO A 92 19.87 -7.01 3.53
C PRO A 92 20.25 -6.98 5.02
N ASP A 93 20.62 -5.84 5.60
CA ASP A 93 21.16 -5.76 6.96
C ASP A 93 20.20 -6.25 8.06
N LYS A 94 18.89 -6.06 7.85
CA LYS A 94 17.82 -6.56 8.74
C LYS A 94 17.39 -8.00 8.45
N GLY A 95 18.13 -8.73 7.62
CA GLY A 95 17.80 -10.09 7.16
C GLY A 95 17.08 -10.11 5.82
N LEU A 96 16.76 -11.33 5.35
CA LEU A 96 16.12 -11.59 4.07
C LEU A 96 15.06 -12.69 4.20
N GLY A 97 14.24 -12.86 3.16
CA GLY A 97 13.35 -14.00 3.05
C GLY A 97 12.24 -14.00 4.11
N LEU A 98 11.75 -15.20 4.40
CA LEU A 98 10.77 -15.43 5.45
C LEU A 98 11.27 -14.99 6.83
N ALA A 99 12.58 -15.06 7.11
CA ALA A 99 13.14 -14.61 8.39
C ALA A 99 12.89 -13.11 8.62
N TYR A 100 13.06 -12.28 7.59
CA TYR A 100 12.69 -10.86 7.65
C TYR A 100 11.18 -10.69 7.88
N MET A 101 10.37 -11.43 7.14
CA MET A 101 8.90 -11.34 7.22
C MET A 101 8.35 -11.78 8.57
N MET A 102 9.06 -12.66 9.28
CA MET A 102 8.71 -13.08 10.65
C MET A 102 9.23 -12.11 11.73
N GLY A 103 9.95 -11.05 11.35
CA GLY A 103 10.47 -10.03 12.25
C GLY A 103 9.43 -8.99 12.67
N THR A 104 9.91 -7.88 13.25
CA THR A 104 9.07 -6.82 13.86
C THR A 104 8.16 -6.09 12.87
N THR A 105 8.43 -6.16 11.57
CA THR A 105 7.63 -5.51 10.52
C THR A 105 6.64 -6.45 9.83
N GLY A 106 6.62 -7.74 10.17
CA GLY A 106 5.81 -8.77 9.49
C GLY A 106 4.33 -8.44 9.38
N GLY A 107 3.73 -8.00 10.49
CA GLY A 107 2.32 -7.59 10.51
C GLY A 107 2.01 -6.40 9.58
N TYR A 108 2.93 -5.45 9.41
CA TYR A 108 2.73 -4.31 8.51
C TYR A 108 2.72 -4.76 7.06
N LEU A 109 3.58 -5.71 6.69
CA LEU A 109 3.60 -6.32 5.35
C LEU A 109 2.28 -7.02 5.02
N LEU A 110 1.72 -7.76 5.98
CA LEU A 110 0.39 -8.36 5.84
C LEU A 110 -0.71 -7.29 5.75
N GLY A 111 -0.61 -6.26 6.59
CA GLY A 111 -1.50 -5.10 6.57
C GLY A 111 -1.50 -4.37 5.22
N PHE A 112 -0.35 -4.28 4.53
CA PHE A 112 -0.24 -3.68 3.20
C PHE A 112 -1.13 -4.39 2.18
N PHE A 113 -1.17 -5.72 2.21
CA PHE A 113 -2.02 -6.50 1.30
C PHE A 113 -3.50 -6.19 1.53
N PHE A 114 -3.96 -6.29 2.78
CA PHE A 114 -5.36 -6.04 3.11
C PHE A 114 -5.77 -4.59 2.86
N ALA A 115 -4.89 -3.63 3.16
CA ALA A 115 -5.16 -2.22 2.88
C ALA A 115 -5.26 -1.94 1.38
N ALA A 116 -4.36 -2.49 0.55
CA ALA A 116 -4.43 -2.31 -0.90
C ALA A 116 -5.70 -2.91 -1.51
N VAL A 117 -6.10 -4.10 -1.07
CA VAL A 117 -7.35 -4.76 -1.50
C VAL A 117 -8.57 -3.93 -1.10
N LEU A 118 -8.64 -3.48 0.16
CA LEU A 118 -9.75 -2.67 0.67
C LEU A 118 -9.85 -1.34 -0.07
N LEU A 119 -8.74 -0.62 -0.22
CA LEU A 119 -8.70 0.66 -0.91
C LEU A 119 -9.05 0.51 -2.39
N GLY A 120 -8.57 -0.53 -3.06
CA GLY A 120 -8.94 -0.81 -4.44
C GLY A 120 -10.43 -1.11 -4.60
N TRP A 121 -11.04 -1.78 -3.64
CA TRP A 121 -12.49 -1.99 -3.62
C TRP A 121 -13.27 -0.68 -3.38
N LEU A 122 -12.77 0.21 -2.51
CA LEU A 122 -13.37 1.54 -2.32
C LEU A 122 -13.22 2.43 -3.56
N ALA A 123 -12.10 2.35 -4.27
CA ALA A 123 -11.89 3.06 -5.53
C ALA A 123 -12.84 2.58 -6.64
N GLU A 124 -13.11 1.27 -6.73
CA GLU A 124 -14.13 0.71 -7.64
C GLU A 124 -15.56 1.16 -7.28
N LYS A 125 -15.76 1.69 -6.06
CA LYS A 125 -16.98 2.37 -5.60
C LYS A 125 -16.93 3.90 -5.74
N GLY A 126 -15.90 4.45 -6.37
CA GLY A 126 -15.77 5.88 -6.66
C GLY A 126 -15.26 6.74 -5.49
N TRP A 127 -14.73 6.13 -4.41
CA TRP A 127 -14.23 6.89 -3.27
C TRP A 127 -12.95 7.71 -3.59
N ASP A 128 -12.34 7.45 -4.74
CA ASP A 128 -11.18 8.17 -5.30
C ASP A 128 -11.55 9.46 -6.04
N ARG A 129 -12.84 9.80 -6.19
CA ARG A 129 -13.32 11.00 -6.92
C ARG A 129 -13.48 12.24 -6.07
N ASN A 130 -13.68 12.07 -4.77
CA ASN A 130 -13.96 13.15 -3.84
C ASN A 130 -12.89 13.18 -2.74
N TYR A 131 -12.38 14.38 -2.45
CA TYR A 131 -11.33 14.59 -1.45
C TYR A 131 -11.68 14.00 -0.09
N ILE A 132 -12.92 14.16 0.37
CA ILE A 132 -13.37 13.68 1.68
C ILE A 132 -13.42 12.14 1.67
N SER A 133 -14.04 11.52 0.67
CA SER A 133 -14.10 10.05 0.59
C SER A 133 -12.71 9.44 0.43
N THR A 134 -11.81 10.09 -0.32
CA THR A 134 -10.43 9.62 -0.49
C THR A 134 -9.66 9.72 0.83
N ALA A 135 -9.78 10.83 1.56
CA ALA A 135 -9.16 10.99 2.87
C ALA A 135 -9.67 9.95 3.87
N ILE A 136 -10.99 9.72 3.94
CA ILE A 136 -11.58 8.70 4.80
C ILE A 136 -11.08 7.30 4.40
N ALA A 137 -11.07 6.97 3.11
CA ALA A 137 -10.54 5.69 2.64
C ALA A 137 -9.10 5.48 3.12
N MET A 138 -8.24 6.49 2.94
CA MET A 138 -6.83 6.44 3.33
C MET A 138 -6.62 6.31 4.84
N ILE A 139 -7.44 6.97 5.66
CA ILE A 139 -7.42 6.80 7.12
C ILE A 139 -7.80 5.37 7.49
N ILE A 140 -8.83 4.80 6.87
CA ILE A 140 -9.25 3.40 7.08
C ILE A 140 -8.12 2.45 6.66
N GLY A 141 -7.50 2.67 5.49
CA GLY A 141 -6.36 1.89 5.02
C GLY A 141 -5.19 1.92 6.00
N ASN A 142 -4.90 3.09 6.60
CA ASN A 142 -3.84 3.23 7.60
C ASN A 142 -4.19 2.50 8.90
N ALA A 143 -5.44 2.60 9.35
CA ALA A 143 -5.92 1.85 10.50
C ALA A 143 -5.80 0.33 10.28
N VAL A 144 -6.08 -0.17 9.07
CA VAL A 144 -5.86 -1.58 8.71
C VAL A 144 -4.39 -1.96 8.85
N ILE A 145 -3.47 -1.16 8.29
CA ILE A 145 -2.03 -1.43 8.41
C ILE A 145 -1.58 -1.47 9.86
N TYR A 146 -1.98 -0.48 10.66
CA TYR A 146 -1.64 -0.44 12.09
C TYR A 146 -2.24 -1.59 12.87
N SER A 147 -3.46 -2.01 12.55
CA SER A 147 -4.11 -3.13 13.23
C SER A 147 -3.27 -4.41 13.10
N PHE A 148 -2.89 -4.77 11.87
CA PHE A 148 -2.03 -5.95 11.65
C PHE A 148 -0.62 -5.74 12.20
N GLY A 149 -0.04 -4.55 12.00
CA GLY A 149 1.31 -4.22 12.43
C GLY A 149 1.51 -4.26 13.95
N LEU A 150 0.61 -3.63 14.70
CA LEU A 150 0.69 -3.55 16.16
C LEU A 150 0.33 -4.87 16.83
N LEU A 151 -0.70 -5.59 16.34
CA LEU A 151 -1.05 -6.92 16.85
C LEU A 151 0.13 -7.89 16.70
N TRP A 152 0.78 -7.88 15.53
CA TRP A 152 1.98 -8.67 15.28
C TRP A 152 3.13 -8.25 16.20
N LEU A 153 3.46 -6.95 16.22
CA LEU A 153 4.58 -6.43 17.00
C LEU A 153 4.42 -6.77 18.48
N GLY A 154 3.26 -6.50 19.06
CA GLY A 154 2.96 -6.80 20.47
C GLY A 154 3.01 -8.31 20.77
N SER A 155 2.55 -9.16 19.85
CA SER A 155 2.69 -10.61 19.99
C SER A 155 4.14 -11.12 19.94
N LEU A 156 5.01 -10.40 19.22
CA LEU A 156 6.41 -10.78 19.02
C LEU A 156 7.29 -10.30 20.17
N VAL A 157 7.12 -9.05 20.61
CA VAL A 157 8.01 -8.41 21.61
C VAL A 157 7.43 -8.37 23.03
N GLY A 158 6.15 -8.68 23.19
CA GLY A 158 5.41 -8.58 24.46
C GLY A 158 4.63 -7.27 24.59
N TRP A 159 3.40 -7.36 25.11
CA TRP A 159 2.51 -6.21 25.33
C TRP A 159 2.90 -5.36 26.56
N ASP A 160 3.83 -5.83 27.39
CA ASP A 160 4.47 -5.06 28.45
C ASP A 160 5.49 -4.03 27.93
N LYS A 161 5.85 -4.11 26.64
CA LYS A 161 6.74 -3.16 25.96
C LYS A 161 5.95 -1.97 25.39
N PRO A 162 6.60 -0.83 25.10
CA PRO A 162 5.94 0.35 24.55
C PRO A 162 5.63 0.19 23.03
N VAL A 163 4.76 -0.76 22.70
CA VAL A 163 4.42 -1.16 21.31
C VAL A 163 3.92 0.03 20.47
N LEU A 164 3.12 0.93 21.06
CA LEU A 164 2.59 2.10 20.36
C LEU A 164 3.67 3.14 20.04
N GLU A 165 4.61 3.36 20.96
CA GLU A 165 5.75 4.28 20.76
C GLU A 165 6.72 3.75 19.71
N TRP A 166 6.78 2.43 19.55
CA TRP A 166 7.67 1.76 18.61
C TRP A 166 7.06 1.53 17.22
N GLY A 167 5.75 1.36 17.16
CA GLY A 167 5.05 0.91 15.95
C GLY A 167 4.06 1.90 15.35
N MET A 168 3.75 3.02 16.01
CA MET A 168 2.71 3.94 15.53
C MET A 168 3.02 5.40 15.77
N LEU A 169 3.28 5.80 17.02
CA LEU A 169 3.38 7.21 17.40
C LEU A 169 4.41 8.01 16.60
N PRO A 170 5.62 7.49 16.30
CA PRO A 170 6.62 8.23 15.52
C PRO A 170 6.19 8.47 14.07
N PHE A 171 5.24 7.66 13.57
CA PHE A 171 4.86 7.66 12.16
C PHE A 171 3.67 8.59 11.90
N LEU A 172 2.84 8.87 12.93
CA LEU A 172 1.58 9.62 12.79
C LEU A 172 1.75 10.96 12.07
N MET A 173 2.79 11.72 12.41
CA MET A 173 3.01 13.03 11.78
C MET A 173 3.31 12.90 10.29
N GLY A 174 4.24 12.03 9.91
CA GLY A 174 4.57 11.85 8.50
C GLY A 174 3.47 11.11 7.74
N ASP A 175 2.70 10.24 8.39
CA ASP A 175 1.50 9.65 7.81
C ASP A 175 0.44 10.71 7.54
N ALA A 176 0.17 11.63 8.47
CA ALA A 176 -0.77 12.71 8.25
C ALA A 176 -0.40 13.54 7.01
N VAL A 177 0.88 13.88 6.85
CA VAL A 177 1.38 14.60 5.66
C VAL A 177 1.22 13.75 4.40
N LYS A 178 1.67 12.49 4.42
CA LYS A 178 1.57 11.57 3.28
C LYS A 178 0.13 11.34 2.85
N LEU A 179 -0.78 11.15 3.80
CA LEU A 179 -2.20 10.93 3.56
C LEU A 179 -2.88 12.18 3.02
N ALA A 180 -2.56 13.35 3.56
CA ALA A 180 -3.05 14.61 3.01
C ALA A 180 -2.62 14.76 1.54
N LEU A 181 -1.34 14.54 1.23
CA LEU A 181 -0.85 14.61 -0.15
C LEU A 181 -1.55 13.59 -1.05
N ALA A 182 -1.60 12.32 -0.65
CA ALA A 182 -2.19 11.27 -1.47
C ALA A 182 -3.71 11.49 -1.69
N SER A 183 -4.43 11.95 -0.67
CA SER A 183 -5.87 12.22 -0.75
C SER A 183 -6.23 13.45 -1.57
N LEU A 184 -5.29 14.40 -1.72
CA LEU A 184 -5.41 15.51 -2.65
C LEU A 184 -5.10 15.09 -4.10
N LEU A 185 -4.08 14.25 -4.28
CA LEU A 185 -3.60 13.86 -5.61
C LEU A 185 -4.66 13.10 -6.42
N LEU A 186 -5.29 12.07 -5.85
CA LEU A 186 -6.21 11.19 -6.60
C LEU A 186 -7.43 11.92 -7.19
N PRO A 187 -8.22 12.67 -6.41
CA PRO A 187 -9.34 13.44 -6.95
C PRO A 187 -8.89 14.52 -7.94
N THR A 188 -7.72 15.13 -7.72
CA THR A 188 -7.16 16.13 -8.64
C THR A 188 -6.88 15.52 -10.01
N VAL A 189 -6.22 14.35 -10.04
CA VAL A 189 -5.96 13.62 -11.29
C VAL A 189 -7.28 13.29 -11.99
N TRP A 190 -8.30 12.82 -11.27
CA TRP A 190 -9.61 12.55 -11.85
C TRP A 190 -10.29 13.79 -12.42
N LYS A 191 -10.20 14.93 -11.75
CA LYS A 191 -10.73 16.21 -12.28
C LYS A 191 -10.00 16.64 -13.55
N LEU A 192 -8.69 16.47 -13.61
CA LEU A 192 -7.89 16.80 -14.80
C LEU A 192 -8.25 15.90 -15.98
N LEU A 193 -8.46 14.60 -15.75
CA LEU A 193 -8.88 13.65 -16.78
C LEU A 193 -10.33 13.88 -17.24
N GLY A 194 -11.23 14.25 -16.32
CA GLY A 194 -12.64 14.51 -16.62
C GLY A 194 -12.90 15.87 -17.31
N ASN A 195 -11.95 16.81 -17.25
CA ASN A 195 -12.02 18.10 -17.94
C ASN A 195 -11.46 18.07 -19.37
N GLN A 196 -10.96 16.92 -19.85
CA GLN A 196 -10.59 16.76 -21.25
C GLN A 196 -11.85 16.45 -22.06
N LYS A 197 -12.58 17.51 -22.42
CA LYS A 197 -13.58 17.47 -23.49
C LYS A 197 -12.90 17.44 -24.84
#